data_AF-A0A8T3MC28-F1
#
_entry.id   AF-A0A8T3MC28-F1
#
_cell.length_a   1.000
_cell.length_b   1.000
_cell.length_c   1.000
_cell.angle_alpha   90.00
_cell.angle_beta   90.00
_cell.angle_gamma   90.00
#
_symmetry.space_group_name_H-M   'P 1'
#
loop_
_entity.id
_entity.type
_entity.pdbx_description
1 polymer ?
#
loop_
_entity_poly.entity_id
_entity_poly.type
_entity_poly.pdbx_seq_one_letter_code
_entity_poly.pdbx_strand_id
1 'polypeptide(L)'
;MTTSGAAADAARAAVRELIVAKGHTVDNARSAVARLEAAFAEGALVRTPAMDLFLADLMRALDQDEGEKLGGKSAEAARFILRAIDRELDRA
;
A
#
# COMPACT_ATOMS: atom_id res chain seq x y z
N MET A 1 -2.07 16.54 -8.63
CA MET A 1 -0.87 17.07 -7.93
C MET A 1 0.13 15.95 -7.94
N THR A 2 1.29 16.15 -8.55
CA THR A 2 2.30 15.10 -8.74
C THR A 2 3.49 15.31 -7.80
N THR A 3 3.98 14.24 -7.18
CA THR A 3 5.18 14.24 -6.34
C THR A 3 6.39 13.85 -7.17
N SER A 4 7.44 14.64 -7.09
CA SER A 4 8.67 14.45 -7.86
C SER A 4 9.90 14.68 -6.99
N GLY A 5 10.99 14.00 -7.33
CA GLY A 5 12.28 14.11 -6.64
C GLY A 5 12.69 12.86 -5.86
N ALA A 6 13.95 12.85 -5.42
CA ALA A 6 14.62 11.67 -4.86
C ALA A 6 13.88 11.06 -3.65
N ALA A 7 13.24 11.88 -2.82
CA ALA A 7 12.45 11.40 -1.68
C ALA A 7 11.19 10.65 -2.11
N ALA A 8 10.46 11.16 -3.11
CA ALA A 8 9.29 10.50 -3.68
C ALA A 8 9.70 9.18 -4.35
N ASP A 9 10.79 9.17 -5.12
CA ASP A 9 11.30 7.98 -5.80
C ASP A 9 11.75 6.91 -4.81
N ALA A 10 12.45 7.30 -3.73
CA ALA A 10 12.82 6.39 -2.65
C ALA A 10 11.60 5.82 -1.92
N ALA A 11 10.57 6.63 -1.68
CA ALA A 11 9.32 6.18 -1.06
C ALA A 11 8.59 5.17 -1.96
N ARG A 12 8.45 5.46 -3.27
CA ARG A 12 7.85 4.54 -4.26
C ARG A 12 8.62 3.23 -4.34
N ALA A 13 9.95 3.27 -4.39
CA ALA A 13 10.79 2.08 -4.43
C ALA A 13 10.62 1.22 -3.18
N ALA A 14 10.65 1.82 -1.98
CA ALA A 14 10.48 1.10 -0.72
C ALA A 14 9.10 0.43 -0.64
N VAL A 15 8.04 1.09 -1.10
CA VAL A 15 6.70 0.49 -1.16
C VAL A 15 6.69 -0.68 -2.15
N ARG A 16 7.27 -0.53 -3.35
CA ARG A 16 7.35 -1.58 -4.36
C ARG A 16 8.05 -2.84 -3.87
N GLU A 17 9.16 -2.67 -3.16
CA GLU A 17 9.89 -3.79 -2.56
C GLU A 17 8.97 -4.62 -1.64
N LEU A 18 8.10 -3.97 -0.88
CA LEU A 18 7.13 -4.65 -0.02
C LEU A 18 6.03 -5.36 -0.81
N ILE A 19 5.52 -4.78 -1.92
CA ILE A 19 4.46 -5.45 -2.71
C ILE A 19 4.99 -6.68 -3.46
N VAL A 20 6.27 -6.69 -3.84
CA VAL A 20 6.89 -7.84 -4.53
C VAL A 20 7.63 -8.79 -3.59
N ALA A 21 7.76 -8.43 -2.30
CA ALA A 21 8.40 -9.27 -1.30
C ALA A 21 7.75 -10.65 -1.24
N LYS A 22 8.59 -11.68 -1.16
CA LYS A 22 8.15 -13.05 -0.89
C LYS A 22 7.71 -13.15 0.58
N GLY A 23 6.74 -14.02 0.86
CA GLY A 23 6.28 -14.28 2.23
C GLY A 23 4.78 -13.99 2.43
N HIS A 24 4.43 -13.63 3.66
CA HIS A 24 3.05 -13.37 4.06
C HIS A 24 2.54 -12.07 3.45
N THR A 25 1.64 -12.21 2.48
CA THR A 25 1.06 -11.08 1.75
C THR A 25 0.42 -10.05 2.68
N VAL A 26 -0.24 -10.49 3.76
CA VAL A 26 -0.89 -9.61 4.74
C VAL A 26 0.15 -8.79 5.52
N ASP A 27 1.23 -9.42 5.98
CA ASP A 27 2.31 -8.72 6.69
C ASP A 27 3.02 -7.71 5.77
N ASN A 28 3.25 -8.10 4.51
CA ASN A 28 3.81 -7.20 3.50
C ASN A 28 2.89 -6.01 3.24
N ALA A 29 1.57 -6.25 3.18
CA ALA A 29 0.58 -5.18 3.01
C ALA A 29 0.54 -4.23 4.22
N ARG A 30 0.59 -4.75 5.45
CA ARG A 30 0.67 -3.92 6.67
C ARG A 30 1.94 -3.06 6.67
N SER A 31 3.06 -3.66 6.28
CA SER A 31 4.33 -2.94 6.16
C SER A 31 4.26 -1.86 5.08
N ALA A 32 3.60 -2.14 3.95
CA ALA A 32 3.42 -1.18 2.86
C ALA A 32 2.55 0.02 3.31
N VAL A 33 1.46 -0.24 4.05
CA VAL A 33 0.63 0.82 4.64
C VAL A 33 1.46 1.68 5.58
N ALA A 34 2.20 1.08 6.52
CA ALA A 34 3.04 1.84 7.43
C ALA A 34 4.08 2.72 6.70
N ARG A 35 4.67 2.20 5.62
CA ARG A 35 5.64 2.95 4.81
C ARG A 35 5.00 4.12 4.05
N LEU A 36 3.79 3.92 3.52
CA LEU A 36 3.00 4.96 2.84
C LEU A 36 2.63 6.07 3.81
N GLU A 37 2.11 5.72 5.00
CA GLU A 37 1.77 6.70 6.05
C GLU A 37 2.96 7.56 6.44
N ALA A 38 4.13 6.95 6.64
CA ALA A 38 5.36 7.68 6.92
C ALA A 38 5.73 8.64 5.77
N ALA A 39 5.65 8.19 4.52
CA ALA A 39 5.95 9.01 3.35
C ALA A 39 4.99 10.20 3.18
N PHE A 40 3.71 10.02 3.53
CA PHE A 40 2.75 11.13 3.55
C PHE A 40 3.06 12.12 4.67
N ALA A 41 3.38 11.64 5.87
CA ALA A 41 3.72 12.49 7.01
C ALA A 41 5.00 13.31 6.75
N GLU A 42 5.98 12.74 6.06
CA GLU A 42 7.22 13.40 5.63
C GLU A 42 7.02 14.35 4.44
N GLY A 43 5.85 14.33 3.79
CA GLY A 43 5.59 15.07 2.56
C GLY A 43 6.33 14.54 1.32
N ALA A 44 6.92 13.35 1.41
CA ALA A 44 7.58 12.68 0.29
C ALA A 44 6.56 12.18 -0.75
N LEU A 45 5.36 11.79 -0.31
CA LEU A 45 4.24 11.42 -1.15
C LEU A 45 3.01 12.30 -0.82
N VAL A 46 2.07 12.36 -1.76
CA VAL A 46 0.81 13.10 -1.60
C VAL A 46 -0.33 12.10 -1.51
N ARG A 47 -1.22 12.30 -0.54
CA ARG A 47 -2.51 11.60 -0.50
C ARG A 47 -3.43 12.15 -1.58
N THR A 48 -3.69 11.34 -2.59
CA THR A 48 -4.75 11.60 -3.57
C THR A 48 -6.06 10.99 -3.07
N PRO A 49 -7.23 11.48 -3.52
CA PRO A 49 -8.52 10.87 -3.17
C PRO A 49 -8.61 9.39 -3.56
N ALA A 50 -7.98 8.99 -4.67
CA ALA A 50 -7.92 7.60 -5.10
C ALA A 50 -7.05 6.76 -4.15
N MET A 51 -5.91 7.30 -3.71
CA MET A 51 -5.05 6.65 -2.72
C MET A 51 -5.79 6.41 -1.40
N ASP A 52 -6.57 7.37 -0.92
CA ASP A 52 -7.37 7.21 0.29
C ASP A 52 -8.41 6.07 0.17
N LEU A 53 -9.05 5.94 -0.99
CA LEU A 53 -9.99 4.84 -1.26
C LEU A 53 -9.28 3.48 -1.23
N PHE A 54 -8.12 3.36 -1.90
CA PHE A 54 -7.36 2.12 -1.91
C PHE A 54 -6.84 1.73 -0.52
N LEU A 55 -6.38 2.72 0.28
CA LEU A 55 -5.94 2.46 1.64
C LEU A 55 -7.10 2.01 2.55
N ALA A 56 -8.28 2.62 2.41
CA ALA A 56 -9.46 2.22 3.16
C ALA A 56 -9.89 0.77 2.83
N ASP A 57 -9.92 0.42 1.54
CA ASP A 57 -10.22 -0.95 1.10
C ASP A 57 -9.17 -1.95 1.58
N LEU A 58 -7.89 -1.55 1.55
CA LEU A 58 -6.79 -2.39 2.03
C LEU A 58 -6.92 -2.65 3.53
N MET A 59 -7.15 -1.60 4.34
CA MET A 59 -7.34 -1.74 5.78
C MET A 59 -8.49 -2.69 6.10
N ARG A 60 -9.63 -2.56 5.42
CA ARG A 60 -10.75 -3.47 5.59
C ARG A 60 -10.39 -4.92 5.27
N ALA A 61 -9.62 -5.15 4.21
CA ALA A 61 -9.17 -6.49 3.84
C ALA A 61 -8.20 -7.08 4.88
N LEU A 62 -7.37 -6.25 5.53
CA LEU A 62 -6.42 -6.67 6.56
C LEU A 62 -7.09 -6.94 7.92
N ASP A 63 -8.12 -6.17 8.28
CA ASP A 63 -8.90 -6.38 9.51
C ASP A 63 -9.70 -7.69 9.46
N GLN A 64 -10.19 -8.07 8.28
CA GLN A 64 -10.93 -9.32 8.09
C GLN A 64 -10.06 -10.57 8.31
N ASP A 65 -8.74 -10.47 8.12
CA ASP A 65 -7.80 -11.58 8.35
C ASP A 65 -7.58 -11.87 9.84
N GLU A 66 -7.67 -10.85 10.70
CA GLU A 66 -7.52 -11.04 12.16
C GLU A 66 -8.75 -11.69 12.81
N GLY A 67 -9.93 -11.53 12.19
CA GLY A 67 -11.20 -12.02 12.74
C GLY A 67 -11.67 -13.39 12.24
N GLU A 68 -11.25 -13.81 11.05
CA GLU A 68 -11.74 -15.03 10.40
C GLU A 68 -10.59 -15.78 9.71
N LYS A 69 -10.59 -17.12 9.75
CA LYS A 69 -9.66 -17.99 8.99
C LYS A 69 -9.93 -17.92 7.46
N LEU A 70 -9.99 -16.71 6.90
CA LEU A 70 -10.23 -16.41 5.49
C LEU A 70 -8.95 -16.21 4.69
N GLY A 71 -7.80 -16.70 5.19
CA GLY A 71 -6.45 -16.40 4.70
C GLY A 71 -6.14 -16.60 3.20
N GLY A 72 -7.10 -17.08 2.40
CA GLY A 72 -7.05 -17.03 0.94
C GLY A 72 -7.65 -15.76 0.32
N LYS A 73 -8.82 -15.31 0.78
CA LYS A 73 -9.57 -14.19 0.15
C LYS A 73 -9.04 -12.82 0.57
N SER A 74 -8.69 -12.66 1.85
CA SER A 74 -8.06 -11.45 2.39
C SER A 74 -6.72 -11.17 1.72
N ALA A 75 -5.88 -12.20 1.60
CA ALA A 75 -4.58 -12.11 0.93
C ALA A 75 -4.71 -11.80 -0.57
N GLU A 76 -5.67 -12.41 -1.27
CA GLU A 76 -5.90 -12.11 -2.68
C GLU A 76 -6.38 -10.67 -2.88
N ALA A 77 -7.34 -10.20 -2.07
CA ALA A 77 -7.79 -8.80 -2.09
C ALA A 77 -6.64 -7.82 -1.82
N ALA A 78 -5.81 -8.10 -0.81
CA ALA A 78 -4.63 -7.29 -0.51
C ALA A 78 -3.67 -7.19 -1.71
N ARG A 79 -3.44 -8.27 -2.46
CA ARG A 79 -2.60 -8.22 -3.68
C ARG A 79 -3.19 -7.33 -4.75
N PHE A 80 -4.49 -7.44 -5.02
CA PHE A 80 -5.16 -6.63 -6.02
C PHE A 80 -5.10 -5.14 -5.66
N ILE A 81 -5.37 -4.81 -4.40
CA ILE A 81 -5.37 -3.42 -3.92
C ILE A 81 -3.94 -2.85 -3.92
N LEU A 82 -2.93 -3.62 -3.47
CA LEU A 82 -1.52 -3.20 -3.54
C LEU A 82 -1.08 -2.91 -4.98
N ARG A 83 -1.55 -3.67 -5.98
CA ARG A 83 -1.29 -3.37 -7.39
C ARG A 83 -1.98 -2.11 -7.87
N ALA A 84 -3.15 -1.76 -7.34
CA ALA A 84 -3.81 -0.49 -7.63
C ALA A 84 -3.02 0.69 -7.02
N ILE A 85 -2.55 0.53 -5.78
CA ILE A 85 -1.69 1.51 -5.09
C ILE A 85 -0.41 1.76 -5.89
N ASP A 86 0.30 0.71 -6.33
CA ASP A 86 1.53 0.83 -7.14
C ASP A 86 1.30 1.66 -8.42
N ARG A 87 0.17 1.42 -9.10
CA ARG A 87 -0.21 2.18 -10.31
C ARG A 87 -0.60 3.62 -10.01
N GLU A 88 -1.22 3.87 -8.86
CA GLU A 88 -1.58 5.23 -8.44
C GLU A 88 -0.33 6.03 -8.07
N LEU A 89 0.66 5.40 -7.42
CA LEU A 89 1.95 6.02 -7.11
C LEU A 89 2.71 6.47 -8.37
N ASP A 90 2.54 5.80 -9.51
CA ASP A 90 3.11 6.22 -10.80
C ASP A 90 2.38 7.42 -11.42
N ARG A 91 1.12 7.66 -11.04
CA ARG A 91 0.26 8.71 -11.62
C ARG A 91 0.27 9.98 -10.77
N ALA A 92 0.43 9.83 -9.46
CA ALA A 92 0.55 10.89 -8.47
C ALA A 92 1.99 11.37 -8.28
#